data_AF-A0A913ZF06-F1
#
_entry.id   AF-A0A913ZF06-F1
#
_cell.length_a   1.000
_cell.length_b   1.000
_cell.length_c   1.000
_cell.angle_alpha   90.00
_cell.angle_beta   90.00
_cell.angle_gamma   90.00
#
_symmetry.space_group_name_H-M   'P 1'
#
loop_
_entity.id
_entity.type
_entity.pdbx_description
1 polymer ?
#
loop_
_entity_poly.entity_id
_entity_poly.type
_entity_poly.pdbx_seq_one_letter_code
_entity_poly.pdbx_strand_id
1 'polypeptide(L)'
;MIEEQGVVIELNMESCILLPVISMYLLLLPGSAWSLCCPTCSLRSVDPLNAQQIEQIRSNQELIQQIKLNPLLLHNRYYQRSVVTLTKRQRGQILRNLPDLFLSEEDFRKSLMTRGRVTVEESPQGMYSRQKRQTTATRVCEPLAGVDALQLALNLDGQVVEIIQMPDQDLNQWILEESCDDLESSPPAPLACGLVDRVVPGVFVTLSEPFIFDHAYVVVQSCATVYV
;
A
#
# COMPACT_ATOMS: atom_id res chain seq x y z
N MET A 1 -11.49 22.40 -45.73
CA MET A 1 -11.07 23.35 -44.68
C MET A 1 -12.26 23.57 -43.78
N ILE A 2 -12.16 23.07 -42.55
CA ILE A 2 -12.64 23.59 -41.27
C ILE A 2 -12.39 22.44 -40.30
N GLU A 3 -11.45 22.67 -39.37
CA GLU A 3 -11.21 21.87 -38.18
C GLU A 3 -12.43 21.95 -37.25
N GLU A 4 -12.80 20.84 -36.63
CA GLU A 4 -13.44 20.88 -35.32
C GLU A 4 -12.76 19.89 -34.37
N GLN A 5 -12.37 20.44 -33.24
CA GLN A 5 -11.63 19.83 -32.14
C GLN A 5 -12.61 19.08 -31.22
N GLY A 6 -12.28 17.82 -30.91
CA GLY A 6 -12.99 17.02 -29.92
C GLY A 6 -12.37 17.22 -28.53
N VAL A 7 -13.22 17.69 -27.61
CA VAL A 7 -12.94 18.16 -26.25
C VAL A 7 -12.31 17.08 -25.34
N VAL A 8 -11.23 17.46 -24.66
CA VAL A 8 -10.66 16.76 -23.50
C VAL A 8 -11.48 17.11 -22.27
N ILE A 9 -12.00 16.10 -21.57
CA ILE A 9 -12.67 16.27 -20.28
C ILE A 9 -11.58 16.19 -19.19
N GLU A 10 -11.12 17.35 -18.72
CA GLU A 10 -10.40 17.48 -17.45
C GLU A 10 -11.39 17.34 -16.29
N LEU A 11 -11.25 16.29 -15.48
CA LEU A 11 -11.91 16.20 -14.19
C LEU A 11 -11.03 16.89 -13.14
N ASN A 12 -11.34 18.15 -12.87
CA ASN A 12 -10.79 18.91 -11.74
C ASN A 12 -11.22 18.27 -10.41
N MET A 13 -10.26 17.66 -9.69
CA MET A 13 -10.37 17.38 -8.26
C MET A 13 -10.10 18.67 -7.48
N GLU A 14 -11.11 19.51 -7.35
CA GLU A 14 -11.18 20.51 -6.28
C GLU A 14 -12.53 20.38 -5.57
N SER A 15 -12.50 19.86 -4.34
CA SER A 15 -13.52 20.13 -3.32
C SER A 15 -12.97 19.81 -1.93
N CYS A 16 -12.01 20.64 -1.48
CA CYS A 16 -11.88 20.92 -0.05
C CYS A 16 -12.92 21.99 0.28
N ILE A 17 -13.94 21.62 1.05
CA ILE A 17 -15.03 22.52 1.44
C ILE A 17 -14.46 23.63 2.34
N LEU A 18 -14.42 24.84 1.82
CA LEU A 18 -14.30 26.08 2.59
C LEU A 18 -15.65 26.37 3.27
N LEU A 19 -15.70 26.33 4.60
CA LEU A 19 -16.74 27.01 5.37
C LEU A 19 -16.26 28.43 5.69
N PRO A 20 -16.90 29.49 5.19
CA PRO A 20 -16.66 30.83 5.69
C PRO A 20 -17.60 31.14 6.86
N VAL A 21 -17.01 31.70 7.92
CA VAL A 21 -17.58 32.72 8.81
C VAL A 21 -18.85 32.34 9.58
N ILE A 22 -18.69 32.04 10.88
CA ILE A 22 -19.43 32.70 11.99
C ILE A 22 -18.67 32.43 13.31
N SER A 23 -18.66 33.46 14.15
CA SER A 23 -18.37 33.47 15.59
C SER A 23 -17.01 34.05 16.00
N MET A 24 -16.95 35.38 15.84
CA MET A 24 -16.26 36.30 16.75
C MET A 24 -16.65 35.95 18.20
N TYR A 25 -15.67 35.88 19.11
CA TYR A 25 -15.73 35.47 20.53
C TYR A 25 -15.59 33.95 20.81
N LEU A 26 -14.37 33.49 21.11
CA LEU A 26 -13.96 33.03 22.45
C LEU A 26 -12.50 32.50 22.44
N LEU A 27 -11.66 33.14 23.25
CA LEU A 27 -10.58 32.58 24.08
C LEU A 27 -9.55 31.59 23.46
N LEU A 28 -8.33 32.12 23.29
CA LEU A 28 -7.05 31.55 23.74
C LEU A 28 -7.00 30.02 23.97
N LEU A 29 -6.56 29.28 22.95
CA LEU A 29 -5.81 28.03 23.14
C LEU A 29 -4.57 28.08 22.22
N PRO A 30 -3.34 27.97 22.76
CA PRO A 30 -2.16 27.75 21.94
C PRO A 30 -2.12 26.26 21.59
N GLY A 31 -2.05 25.95 20.29
CA GLY A 31 -1.81 24.59 19.84
C GLY A 31 -2.98 23.97 19.08
N SER A 32 -3.13 24.37 17.82
CA SER A 32 -3.49 23.39 16.80
C SER A 32 -2.59 23.65 15.61
N ALA A 33 -1.62 22.76 15.42
CA ALA A 33 -0.88 22.67 14.17
C ALA A 33 -1.86 22.16 13.12
N TRP A 34 -2.27 23.05 12.21
CA TRP A 34 -3.00 22.66 11.02
C TRP A 34 -1.96 22.09 10.05
N SER A 35 -1.47 20.88 10.34
CA SER A 35 -0.78 20.08 9.35
C SER A 35 -1.83 19.66 8.33
N LEU A 36 -1.88 20.38 7.21
CA LEU A 36 -2.49 19.94 5.97
C LEU A 36 -1.80 18.63 5.56
N CYS A 37 -2.29 17.50 6.10
CA CYS A 37 -1.79 16.16 5.85
C CYS A 37 -2.24 15.71 4.46
N CYS A 38 -1.52 16.17 3.45
CA CYS A 38 -1.56 15.57 2.12
C CYS A 38 -0.39 14.56 2.06
N PRO A 39 -0.62 13.26 2.32
CA PRO A 39 0.45 12.25 2.28
C PRO A 39 1.16 12.19 0.92
N THR A 40 0.45 12.49 -0.17
CA THR A 40 1.03 12.64 -1.52
C THR A 40 1.90 13.90 -1.67
N CYS A 41 1.63 14.97 -0.91
CA CYS A 41 2.45 16.19 -0.92
C CYS A 41 3.81 15.99 -0.23
N SER A 42 3.90 15.05 0.70
CA SER A 42 5.16 14.64 1.33
C SER A 42 6.13 14.06 0.29
N LEU A 43 5.64 13.24 -0.65
CA LEU A 43 6.47 12.65 -1.70
C LEU A 43 6.80 13.58 -2.88
N ARG A 44 5.99 14.62 -3.12
CA ARG A 44 6.31 15.64 -4.13
C ARG A 44 7.62 16.40 -3.86
N SER A 45 8.12 16.35 -2.63
CA SER A 45 9.42 16.94 -2.24
C SER A 45 10.62 16.01 -2.45
N VAL A 46 10.38 14.75 -2.84
CA VAL A 46 11.43 13.81 -3.24
C VAL A 46 11.87 14.16 -4.65
N ASP A 47 13.19 14.16 -4.90
CA ASP A 47 13.70 14.42 -6.23
C ASP A 47 13.16 13.36 -7.22
N PRO A 48 12.63 13.77 -8.39
CA PRO A 48 12.04 12.83 -9.35
C PRO A 48 13.09 11.82 -9.86
N LEU A 49 12.62 10.75 -10.49
CA LEU A 49 13.51 9.76 -11.10
C LEU A 49 14.36 10.41 -12.20
N ASN A 50 15.66 10.13 -12.17
CA ASN A 50 16.56 10.60 -13.21
C ASN A 50 16.54 9.69 -14.46
N ALA A 51 17.17 10.12 -15.54
CA ALA A 51 17.18 9.39 -16.80
C ALA A 51 17.73 7.95 -16.68
N GLN A 52 18.74 7.73 -15.84
CA GLN A 52 19.33 6.41 -15.63
C GLN A 52 18.34 5.47 -14.92
N GLN A 53 17.62 5.96 -13.91
CA GLN A 53 16.59 5.22 -13.20
C GLN A 53 15.41 4.87 -14.12
N ILE A 54 14.98 5.80 -14.97
CA ILE A 54 13.94 5.55 -15.97
C ILE A 54 14.41 4.46 -16.96
N GLU A 55 15.68 4.48 -17.35
CA GLU A 55 16.24 3.44 -18.23
C GLU A 55 16.32 2.06 -17.54
N GLN A 56 16.59 2.01 -16.22
CA GLN A 56 16.48 0.78 -15.44
C GLN A 56 15.06 0.20 -15.48
N ILE A 57 14.04 1.04 -15.34
CA ILE A 57 12.64 0.62 -15.47
C ILE A 57 12.37 0.09 -16.89
N ARG A 58 12.81 0.81 -17.93
CA ARG A 58 12.62 0.40 -19.33
C ARG A 58 13.29 -0.93 -19.65
N SER A 59 14.53 -1.14 -19.20
CA SER A 59 15.25 -2.41 -19.37
C SER A 59 14.61 -3.60 -18.65
N ASN A 60 13.74 -3.36 -17.66
CA ASN A 60 12.97 -4.40 -16.97
C ASN A 60 11.52 -4.50 -17.47
N GLN A 61 11.16 -3.88 -18.60
CA GLN A 61 9.78 -3.94 -19.12
C GLN A 61 9.30 -5.37 -19.36
N GLU A 62 10.15 -6.27 -19.82
CA GLU A 62 9.76 -7.66 -20.03
C GLU A 62 9.29 -8.33 -18.73
N LEU A 63 10.03 -8.15 -17.64
CA LEU A 63 9.65 -8.64 -16.31
C LEU A 63 8.31 -8.04 -15.87
N ILE A 64 8.16 -6.72 -16.02
CA ILE A 64 6.92 -6.00 -15.65
C ILE A 64 5.73 -6.54 -16.44
N GLN A 65 5.88 -6.79 -17.74
CA GLN A 65 4.81 -7.35 -18.57
C GLN A 65 4.52 -8.81 -18.22
N GLN A 66 5.52 -9.63 -17.92
CA GLN A 66 5.31 -11.00 -17.47
C GLN A 66 4.47 -11.05 -16.18
N ILE A 67 4.80 -10.20 -15.20
CA ILE A 67 4.02 -10.07 -13.96
C ILE A 67 2.61 -9.57 -14.25
N LYS A 68 2.46 -8.57 -15.14
CA LYS A 68 1.14 -8.06 -15.52
C LYS A 68 0.25 -9.12 -16.17
N LEU A 69 0.83 -10.01 -16.98
CA LEU A 69 0.12 -11.13 -17.62
C LEU A 69 -0.19 -12.26 -16.64
N ASN A 70 0.65 -12.46 -15.64
CA ASN A 70 0.45 -13.48 -14.60
C ASN A 70 0.82 -12.92 -13.21
N PRO A 71 -0.13 -12.27 -12.51
CA PRO A 71 0.11 -11.68 -11.19
C PRO A 71 0.62 -12.66 -10.14
N LEU A 72 0.35 -13.96 -10.29
CA LEU A 72 0.81 -15.00 -9.37
C LEU A 72 2.35 -15.09 -9.31
N LEU A 73 3.05 -14.54 -10.31
CA LEU A 73 4.52 -14.45 -10.30
C LEU A 73 5.04 -13.58 -9.14
N LEU A 74 4.23 -12.67 -8.59
CA LEU A 74 4.61 -11.86 -7.43
C LEU A 74 4.89 -12.71 -6.19
N HIS A 75 4.28 -13.89 -6.05
CA HIS A 75 4.54 -14.78 -4.89
C HIS A 75 5.84 -15.58 -5.04
N ASN A 76 6.48 -15.54 -6.21
CA ASN A 76 7.72 -16.23 -6.44
C ASN A 76 8.90 -15.31 -6.10
N ARG A 77 9.71 -15.72 -5.10
CA ARG A 77 10.92 -15.00 -4.66
C ARG A 77 11.88 -14.63 -5.80
N TYR A 78 11.91 -15.40 -6.89
CA TYR A 78 12.73 -15.09 -8.06
C TYR A 78 12.34 -13.75 -8.74
N TYR A 79 11.05 -13.41 -8.71
CA TYR A 79 10.51 -12.19 -9.32
C TYR A 79 10.51 -11.01 -8.35
N GLN A 80 10.64 -11.25 -7.05
CA GLN A 80 10.71 -10.23 -5.98
C GLN A 80 12.09 -9.56 -5.92
N ARG A 81 12.39 -8.73 -6.93
CA ARG A 81 13.64 -7.98 -7.04
C ARG A 81 13.41 -6.52 -7.44
N SER A 82 14.32 -5.66 -7.02
CA SER A 82 14.30 -4.23 -7.30
C SER A 82 14.50 -3.99 -8.78
N VAL A 83 13.67 -3.10 -9.34
CA VAL A 83 13.72 -2.67 -10.73
C VAL A 83 14.47 -1.34 -10.84
N VAL A 84 14.33 -0.45 -9.85
CA VAL A 84 14.97 0.85 -9.81
C VAL A 84 15.81 1.05 -8.55
N THR A 85 17.06 1.47 -8.74
CA THR A 85 17.93 1.79 -7.60
C THR A 85 17.75 3.25 -7.19
N LEU A 86 17.27 3.48 -5.97
CA LEU A 86 17.12 4.84 -5.42
C LEU A 86 18.45 5.47 -5.03
N THR A 87 18.61 6.75 -5.37
CA THR A 87 19.79 7.52 -4.95
C THR A 87 19.79 7.73 -3.43
N LYS A 88 20.97 7.90 -2.83
CA LYS A 88 21.09 8.20 -1.39
C LYS A 88 20.27 9.43 -0.97
N ARG A 89 20.17 10.43 -1.86
CA ARG A 89 19.41 11.65 -1.61
C ARG A 89 17.90 11.40 -1.58
N GLN A 90 17.35 10.69 -2.57
CA GLN A 90 15.93 10.31 -2.61
C GLN A 90 15.55 9.48 -1.38
N ARG A 91 16.37 8.48 -1.03
CA ARG A 91 16.17 7.66 0.17
C ARG A 91 16.10 8.50 1.45
N GLY A 92 17.03 9.46 1.60
CA GLY A 92 17.02 10.40 2.71
C GLY A 92 15.82 11.36 2.72
N GLN A 93 15.31 11.78 1.56
CA GLN A 93 14.08 12.58 1.48
C GLN A 93 12.86 11.76 1.92
N ILE A 94 12.71 10.53 1.39
CA ILE A 94 11.60 9.63 1.72
C ILE A 94 11.56 9.35 3.23
N LEU A 95 12.69 8.96 3.83
CA LEU A 95 12.76 8.67 5.26
C LEU A 95 12.45 9.89 6.15
N ARG A 96 12.86 11.09 5.73
CA ARG A 96 12.50 12.31 6.47
C ARG A 96 11.02 12.63 6.38
N ASN A 97 10.40 12.33 5.25
CA ASN A 97 9.02 12.70 4.99
C ASN A 97 8.01 11.66 5.48
N LEU A 98 8.41 10.38 5.58
CA LEU A 98 7.57 9.25 5.97
C LEU A 98 8.35 8.26 6.89
N PRO A 99 8.91 8.71 8.02
CA PRO A 99 9.77 7.87 8.86
C PRO A 99 9.04 6.65 9.43
N ASP A 100 7.75 6.80 9.78
CA ASP A 100 6.98 5.78 10.49
C ASP A 100 6.67 4.52 9.65
N LEU A 101 6.89 4.58 8.34
CA LEU A 101 6.66 3.47 7.42
C LEU A 101 7.86 2.52 7.29
N PHE A 102 9.01 2.89 7.84
CA PHE A 102 10.25 2.13 7.71
C PHE A 102 10.72 1.67 9.09
N LEU A 103 10.81 0.36 9.27
CA LEU A 103 11.20 -0.26 10.53
C LEU A 103 12.39 -1.19 10.31
N SER A 104 13.13 -1.47 11.39
CA SER A 104 14.06 -2.60 11.40
C SER A 104 13.28 -3.93 11.42
N GLU A 105 13.92 -5.03 11.04
CA GLU A 105 13.30 -6.37 11.12
C GLU A 105 12.91 -6.72 12.57
N GLU A 106 13.75 -6.34 13.54
CA GLU A 106 13.50 -6.58 14.96
C GLU A 106 12.26 -5.82 15.46
N ASP A 107 12.13 -4.54 15.09
CA ASP A 107 10.97 -3.73 15.45
C ASP A 107 9.70 -4.22 14.77
N PHE A 108 9.80 -4.64 13.50
CA PHE A 108 8.68 -5.25 12.79
C PHE A 108 8.20 -6.52 13.49
N ARG A 109 9.11 -7.42 13.87
CA ARG A 109 8.76 -8.65 14.62
C ARG A 109 8.06 -8.37 15.95
N LYS A 110 8.42 -7.29 16.63
CA LYS A 110 7.78 -6.85 17.88
C LYS A 110 6.45 -6.12 17.66
N SER A 111 6.21 -5.60 16.46
CA SER A 111 5.03 -4.80 16.12
C SER A 111 3.73 -5.61 16.21
N LEU A 112 2.59 -4.90 16.27
CA LEU A 112 1.27 -5.55 16.24
C LEU A 112 0.92 -6.11 14.84
N MET A 113 1.66 -5.76 13.79
CA MET A 113 1.40 -6.25 12.43
C MET A 113 1.68 -7.75 12.30
N THR A 114 2.66 -8.28 13.03
CA THR A 114 2.97 -9.73 13.08
C THR A 114 2.06 -10.50 14.03
N ARG A 115 1.28 -9.80 14.87
CA ARG A 115 0.45 -10.41 15.93
C ARG A 115 -1.03 -10.53 15.59
N GLY A 116 -1.37 -10.38 14.30
CA GLY A 116 -2.62 -10.86 13.71
C GLY A 116 -3.91 -10.38 14.38
N ARG A 117 -4.39 -9.19 14.02
CA ARG A 117 -5.81 -8.86 14.10
C ARG A 117 -6.28 -8.48 12.71
N VAL A 118 -7.11 -9.33 12.09
CA VAL A 118 -7.82 -8.99 10.85
C VAL A 118 -9.13 -8.34 11.26
N THR A 119 -9.28 -7.06 10.94
CA THR A 119 -10.59 -6.41 10.95
C THR A 119 -11.27 -6.79 9.64
N VAL A 120 -12.22 -7.73 9.70
CA VAL A 120 -13.14 -7.97 8.59
C VAL A 120 -14.14 -6.81 8.61
N GLU A 121 -14.09 -5.93 7.62
CA GLU A 121 -15.17 -4.96 7.42
C GLU A 121 -16.40 -5.74 6.95
N GLU A 122 -17.45 -5.77 7.77
CA GLU A 122 -18.72 -6.33 7.35
C GLU A 122 -19.23 -5.54 6.14
N SER A 123 -19.48 -6.24 5.04
CA SER A 123 -20.12 -5.71 3.83
C SER A 123 -21.28 -4.76 4.18
N PRO A 124 -21.43 -3.61 3.50
CA PRO A 124 -22.42 -2.58 3.85
C PRO A 124 -23.89 -2.99 3.63
N GLN A 125 -24.16 -4.26 3.35
CA GLN A 125 -25.50 -4.80 3.09
C GLN A 125 -26.13 -5.46 4.33
N GLY A 126 -25.43 -5.53 5.46
CA GLY A 126 -25.94 -6.05 6.73
C GLY A 126 -26.57 -4.97 7.62
N MET A 127 -27.90 -4.98 7.68
CA MET A 127 -28.76 -4.03 8.40
C MET A 127 -28.48 -3.90 9.92
N TYR A 128 -28.64 -2.67 10.41
CA TYR A 128 -29.08 -2.28 11.76
C TYR A 128 -29.10 -3.39 12.83
N SER A 129 -28.00 -3.55 13.56
CA SER A 129 -28.04 -4.21 14.87
C SER A 129 -27.08 -3.52 15.83
N ARG A 130 -27.62 -3.17 17.00
CA ARG A 130 -26.94 -2.59 18.16
C ARG A 130 -25.50 -3.06 18.28
N GLN A 131 -24.57 -2.10 18.37
CA GLN A 131 -23.32 -2.12 19.16
C GLN A 131 -23.00 -3.49 19.78
N LYS A 132 -22.66 -4.47 18.94
CA LYS A 132 -21.99 -5.67 19.40
C LYS A 132 -20.52 -5.38 19.21
N ARG A 133 -19.78 -5.57 20.30
CA ARG A 133 -18.31 -5.63 20.34
C ARG A 133 -17.79 -6.00 18.95
N GLN A 134 -16.92 -5.18 18.36
CA GLN A 134 -16.08 -5.62 17.26
C GLN A 134 -15.60 -7.03 17.61
N THR A 135 -16.15 -8.03 16.94
CA THR A 135 -15.82 -9.41 17.22
C THR A 135 -14.40 -9.56 16.76
N THR A 136 -13.47 -9.57 17.72
CA THR A 136 -12.12 -10.08 17.52
C THR A 136 -12.30 -11.54 17.12
N ALA A 137 -12.46 -11.78 15.82
CA ALA A 137 -12.56 -13.13 15.31
C ALA A 137 -11.20 -13.79 15.55
N THR A 138 -11.20 -14.93 16.24
CA THR A 138 -10.06 -15.84 16.20
C THR A 138 -9.79 -16.11 14.72
N ARG A 139 -8.56 -15.86 14.26
CA ARG A 139 -8.15 -16.25 12.90
C ARG A 139 -8.36 -17.75 12.79
N VAL A 140 -9.41 -18.17 12.07
CA VAL A 140 -9.76 -19.59 11.91
C VAL A 140 -8.73 -20.28 11.00
N CYS A 141 -8.13 -19.52 10.10
CA CYS A 141 -7.00 -19.93 9.30
C CYS A 141 -5.74 -19.24 9.84
N GLU A 142 -4.77 -20.02 10.31
CA GLU A 142 -3.51 -19.48 10.80
C GLU A 142 -2.60 -19.16 9.61
N PRO A 143 -2.09 -17.92 9.49
CA PRO A 143 -1.17 -17.57 8.43
C PRO A 143 0.25 -18.04 8.77
N LEU A 144 0.96 -18.55 7.78
CA LEU A 144 2.41 -18.63 7.84
C LEU A 144 2.97 -17.24 7.58
N ALA A 145 3.59 -16.64 8.60
CA ALA A 145 4.22 -15.34 8.47
C ALA A 145 5.51 -15.46 7.65
N GLY A 146 5.48 -14.99 6.40
CA GLY A 146 6.68 -14.68 5.63
C GLY A 146 7.27 -13.36 6.11
N VAL A 147 8.56 -13.32 6.45
CA VAL A 147 9.30 -12.10 6.84
C VAL A 147 10.23 -11.68 5.71
N ASP A 148 9.72 -11.68 4.48
CA ASP A 148 10.48 -11.17 3.33
C ASP A 148 9.97 -9.75 3.03
N ALA A 149 10.89 -8.81 2.81
CA ALA A 149 10.51 -7.46 2.40
C ALA A 149 9.98 -7.49 0.95
N LEU A 150 8.69 -7.22 0.80
CA LEU A 150 8.02 -7.17 -0.50
C LEU A 150 8.69 -6.10 -1.38
N GLN A 151 9.14 -6.45 -2.58
CA GLN A 151 9.78 -5.51 -3.50
C GLN A 151 8.83 -5.08 -4.61
N LEU A 152 8.06 -6.01 -5.16
CA LEU A 152 7.07 -5.73 -6.21
C LEU A 152 5.67 -6.08 -5.72
N ALA A 153 4.70 -5.24 -6.08
CA ALA A 153 3.29 -5.43 -5.76
C ALA A 153 2.40 -4.92 -6.91
N LEU A 154 1.09 -5.11 -6.77
CA LEU A 154 0.10 -4.40 -7.59
C LEU A 154 -0.50 -3.24 -6.81
N ASN A 155 -0.75 -2.11 -7.47
CA ASN A 155 -1.63 -1.07 -6.93
C ASN A 155 -3.11 -1.41 -7.19
N LEU A 156 -4.03 -0.56 -6.71
CA LEU A 156 -5.47 -0.74 -6.92
C LEU A 156 -5.90 -0.72 -8.40
N ASP A 157 -5.09 -0.10 -9.26
CA ASP A 157 -5.32 -0.04 -10.71
C ASP A 157 -4.77 -1.28 -11.46
N GLY A 158 -4.23 -2.26 -10.73
CA GLY A 158 -3.61 -3.47 -11.29
C GLY A 158 -2.27 -3.21 -12.00
N GLN A 159 -1.63 -2.07 -11.72
CA GLN A 159 -0.30 -1.76 -12.23
C GLN A 159 0.77 -2.34 -11.32
N VAL A 160 1.86 -2.83 -11.92
CA VAL A 160 3.03 -3.30 -11.18
C VAL A 160 3.79 -2.09 -10.64
N VAL A 161 4.05 -2.09 -9.34
CA VAL A 161 4.78 -1.04 -8.63
C VAL A 161 5.94 -1.63 -7.84
N GLU A 162 6.98 -0.84 -7.62
CA GLU A 162 8.09 -1.21 -6.74
C GLU A 162 7.91 -0.56 -5.37
N ILE A 163 7.73 -1.38 -4.34
CA ILE A 163 7.70 -0.94 -2.95
C ILE A 163 9.11 -0.47 -2.57
N ILE A 164 9.19 0.71 -1.96
CA ILE A 164 10.47 1.29 -1.59
C ILE A 164 11.04 0.56 -0.37
N GLN A 165 12.27 0.06 -0.51
CA GLN A 165 13.04 -0.58 0.55
C GLN A 165 14.35 0.18 0.83
N MET A 166 14.87 0.14 2.06
CA MET A 166 16.12 0.83 2.45
C MET A 166 17.14 -0.13 3.10
N PRO A 167 17.55 -1.21 2.39
CA PRO A 167 18.39 -2.26 2.97
C PRO A 167 19.75 -1.76 3.48
N ASP A 168 20.35 -0.76 2.83
CA ASP A 168 21.63 -0.16 3.25
C ASP A 168 21.57 0.52 4.63
N GLN A 169 20.37 0.79 5.15
CA GLN A 169 20.14 1.41 6.45
C GLN A 169 19.47 0.46 7.45
N ASP A 170 19.32 -0.82 7.08
CA ASP A 170 18.57 -1.83 7.86
C ASP A 170 17.13 -1.40 8.18
N LEU A 171 16.53 -0.64 7.26
CA LEU A 171 15.17 -0.13 7.38
C LEU A 171 14.38 -0.55 6.15
N ASN A 172 13.21 -1.15 6.36
CA ASN A 172 12.37 -1.62 5.26
C ASN A 172 10.92 -1.24 5.52
N GLN A 173 10.17 -1.11 4.42
CA GLN A 173 8.73 -1.07 4.51
C GLN A 173 8.23 -2.51 4.62
N TRP A 174 7.99 -2.93 5.85
CA TRP A 174 7.53 -4.28 6.14
C TRP A 174 6.05 -4.42 5.87
N ILE A 175 5.73 -5.15 4.81
CA ILE A 175 4.37 -5.52 4.44
C ILE A 175 4.24 -7.03 4.59
N LEU A 176 3.36 -7.48 5.49
CA LEU A 176 3.16 -8.90 5.76
C LEU A 176 2.41 -9.57 4.60
N GLU A 177 3.09 -10.38 3.80
CA GLU A 177 2.40 -11.32 2.90
C GLU A 177 2.19 -12.64 3.65
N GLU A 178 0.96 -13.13 3.63
CA GLU A 178 0.58 -14.35 4.35
C GLU A 178 0.32 -15.48 3.36
N SER A 179 0.77 -16.69 3.68
CA SER A 179 0.26 -17.92 3.09
C SER A 179 -0.63 -18.66 4.09
N CYS A 180 -1.54 -19.51 3.60
CA CYS A 180 -2.38 -20.32 4.47
C CYS A 180 -1.68 -21.63 4.86
N ASP A 181 -1.70 -21.95 6.15
CA ASP A 181 -1.37 -23.30 6.61
C ASP A 181 -2.63 -24.17 6.58
N ASP A 182 -2.72 -25.06 5.58
CA ASP A 182 -3.83 -25.99 5.45
C ASP A 182 -3.80 -27.11 6.51
N LEU A 183 -2.67 -27.34 7.19
CA LEU A 183 -2.52 -28.41 8.19
C LEU A 183 -3.00 -28.00 9.58
N GLU A 184 -2.83 -26.73 9.95
CA GLU A 184 -3.21 -26.20 11.28
C GLU A 184 -4.62 -25.60 11.30
N SER A 185 -5.24 -25.44 10.13
CA SER A 185 -6.54 -24.78 10.00
C SER A 185 -7.70 -25.78 9.92
N SER A 186 -8.69 -25.64 10.81
CA SER A 186 -9.93 -26.45 10.79
C SER A 186 -11.17 -25.56 10.73
N PRO A 187 -11.45 -24.95 9.56
CA PRO A 187 -12.64 -24.12 9.40
C PRO A 187 -13.92 -24.96 9.49
N PRO A 188 -15.00 -24.44 10.10
CA PRO A 188 -16.27 -25.15 10.18
C PRO A 188 -16.89 -25.28 8.77
N ALA A 189 -17.46 -26.44 8.44
CA ALA A 189 -18.16 -26.61 7.17
C ALA A 189 -19.31 -25.60 7.02
N PRO A 190 -19.52 -24.95 5.85
CA PRO A 190 -18.91 -25.20 4.52
C PRO A 190 -17.70 -24.30 4.18
N LEU A 191 -16.91 -23.90 5.18
CA LEU A 191 -15.79 -23.00 4.97
C LEU A 191 -14.47 -23.76 4.70
N ALA A 192 -13.56 -23.12 3.97
CA ALA A 192 -12.18 -23.55 3.77
C ALA A 192 -11.21 -22.41 4.08
N CYS A 193 -9.92 -22.71 4.17
CA CYS A 193 -8.88 -21.70 4.21
C CYS A 193 -8.41 -21.39 2.80
N GLY A 194 -8.23 -20.10 2.54
CA GLY A 194 -7.85 -19.62 1.22
C GLY A 194 -7.17 -18.28 1.31
N LEU A 195 -6.46 -17.93 0.24
CA LEU A 195 -5.85 -16.63 0.10
C LEU A 195 -6.87 -15.64 -0.40
N VAL A 196 -6.90 -14.48 0.24
CA VAL A 196 -7.70 -13.34 -0.18
C VAL A 196 -6.80 -12.13 -0.34
N ASP A 197 -7.14 -11.28 -1.30
CA ASP A 197 -6.47 -10.01 -1.47
C ASP A 197 -6.85 -9.06 -0.33
N ARG A 198 -5.85 -8.39 0.24
CA ARG A 198 -6.02 -7.28 1.17
C ARG A 198 -5.27 -6.06 0.65
N VAL A 199 -5.79 -4.89 0.97
CA VAL A 199 -5.18 -3.61 0.60
C VAL A 199 -4.44 -3.03 1.79
N VAL A 200 -3.22 -2.58 1.56
CA VAL A 200 -2.35 -1.99 2.59
C VAL A 200 -1.71 -0.70 2.08
N PRO A 201 -1.55 0.33 2.93
CA PRO A 201 -0.82 1.52 2.52
C PRO A 201 0.65 1.17 2.27
N GLY A 202 1.22 1.71 1.19
CA GLY A 202 2.61 1.51 0.83
C GLY A 202 3.17 2.72 0.08
N VAL A 203 4.48 2.90 0.18
CA VAL A 203 5.23 3.92 -0.57
C VAL A 203 5.98 3.21 -1.66
N PHE A 204 5.75 3.62 -2.89
CA PHE A 204 6.24 2.89 -4.05
C PHE A 204 6.64 3.83 -5.19
N VAL A 205 7.31 3.25 -6.17
CA VAL A 205 7.58 3.85 -7.47
C VAL A 205 6.69 3.18 -8.52
N THR A 206 6.00 3.98 -9.33
CA THR A 206 5.25 3.46 -10.49
C THR A 206 6.23 3.00 -11.58
N LEU A 207 6.04 1.77 -12.05
CA LEU A 207 6.87 1.18 -13.11
C LEU A 207 6.25 1.32 -14.51
N SER A 208 5.15 2.08 -14.59
CA SER A 208 4.45 2.50 -15.80
C SER A 208 4.31 4.01 -15.82
N GLU A 209 4.22 4.61 -17.01
CA GLU A 209 4.13 6.05 -17.13
C GLU A 209 2.83 6.59 -16.47
N PRO A 210 2.91 7.70 -15.71
CA PRO A 210 4.11 8.48 -15.39
C PRO A 210 4.97 7.81 -14.30
N PHE A 211 6.30 7.74 -14.49
CA PHE A 211 7.24 7.15 -13.51
C PHE A 211 7.48 8.09 -12.31
N ILE A 212 6.74 7.88 -11.22
CA ILE A 212 6.68 8.78 -10.07
C ILE A 212 6.78 8.01 -8.75
N PHE A 213 7.12 8.73 -7.69
CA PHE A 213 6.94 8.26 -6.32
C PHE A 213 5.50 8.53 -5.88
N ASP A 214 4.87 7.54 -5.25
CA ASP A 214 3.52 7.69 -4.73
C ASP A 214 3.33 6.97 -3.37
N HIS A 215 2.30 7.37 -2.64
CA HIS A 215 1.88 6.79 -1.38
C HIS A 215 0.38 6.53 -1.45
N ALA A 216 0.04 5.26 -1.72
CA ALA A 216 -1.32 4.81 -1.88
C ALA A 216 -1.46 3.36 -1.38
N TYR A 217 -2.55 2.70 -1.74
CA TYR A 217 -2.78 1.31 -1.38
C TYR A 217 -2.21 0.36 -2.42
N VAL A 218 -1.60 -0.71 -1.93
CA VAL A 218 -1.15 -1.86 -2.73
C VAL A 218 -1.89 -3.11 -2.29
N VAL A 219 -2.02 -4.05 -3.22
CA VAL A 219 -2.68 -5.34 -3.03
C VAL A 219 -1.64 -6.37 -2.59
N VAL A 220 -1.92 -7.06 -1.50
CA VAL A 220 -1.12 -8.16 -0.98
C VAL A 220 -2.02 -9.31 -0.53
N GLN A 221 -1.47 -10.52 -0.42
CA GLN A 221 -2.26 -11.67 0.03
C GLN A 221 -2.33 -11.77 1.55
N SER A 222 -3.50 -12.19 2.03
CA SER A 222 -3.78 -12.54 3.41
C SER A 222 -4.39 -13.94 3.46
N CYS A 223 -4.12 -14.69 4.53
CA CYS A 223 -4.85 -15.91 4.77
C CYS A 223 -6.20 -15.60 5.44
N ALA A 224 -7.29 -16.13 4.88
CA ALA A 224 -8.63 -15.96 5.43
C ALA A 224 -9.51 -17.20 5.21
N THR A 225 -10.63 -17.21 5.90
CA THR A 225 -11.67 -18.22 5.72
C THR A 225 -12.55 -17.84 4.53
N VAL A 226 -12.73 -18.76 3.60
CA VAL A 226 -13.51 -18.60 2.36
C VAL A 226 -14.65 -19.61 2.29
N TYR A 227 -15.73 -19.28 1.59
CA TYR A 227 -16.83 -20.21 1.33
C TYR A 227 -16.48 -21.12 0.15
N VAL A 228 -16.80 -22.41 0.28
CA VAL A 228 -16.67 -23.42 -0.78
C VAL A 228 -18.01 -23.70 -1.43
#